data_AF-A0A7S0CQM5-F1
#
_entry.id   AF-A0A7S0CQM5-F1
#
_cell.length_a   1.000
_cell.length_b   1.000
_cell.length_c   1.000
_cell.angle_alpha   90.00
_cell.angle_beta   90.00
_cell.angle_gamma   90.00
#
_symmetry.space_group_name_H-M   'P 1'
#
loop_
_entity.id
_entity.type
_entity.pdbx_description
1 polymer ?
#
loop_
_entity_poly.entity_id
_entity_poly.type
_entity_poly.pdbx_seq_one_letter_code
_entity_poly.pdbx_strand_id
1 'polypeptide(L)'
;YMRDIKQSVVDKGLKLVRDTFEKRVSRKRMTPKEAKKKINLVQGGVTVDSFRDCDLIIEAAVELMGLKKKIFKQLEKVCSPTCVLATNTSSLSITELASVL
;
A
#
# COMPACT_ATOMS: atom_id res chain seq x y z
N TYR A 1 -0.27 -1.44 -5.94
CA TYR A 1 1.18 -1.28 -5.80
C TYR A 1 1.52 -1.12 -4.32
N MET A 2 2.54 -1.82 -3.80
CA MET A 2 3.01 -1.72 -2.42
C MET A 2 4.31 -0.91 -2.39
N ARG A 3 4.37 0.12 -1.54
CA ARG A 3 5.58 0.93 -1.38
C ARG A 3 6.10 0.84 0.05
N ASP A 4 7.43 0.77 0.18
CA ASP A 4 8.15 1.03 1.41
C ASP A 4 9.41 1.88 1.13
N ILE A 5 10.15 2.29 2.16
CA ILE A 5 11.39 3.06 2.02
C ILE A 5 12.61 2.19 1.67
N LYS A 6 12.53 0.87 1.89
CA LYS A 6 13.63 -0.08 1.61
C LYS A 6 13.12 -1.26 0.80
N GLN A 7 13.84 -1.62 -0.28
CA GLN A 7 13.47 -2.74 -1.14
C GLN A 7 13.35 -4.06 -0.36
N SER A 8 14.24 -4.29 0.62
CA SER A 8 14.17 -5.47 1.47
C SER A 8 12.89 -5.58 2.32
N VAL A 9 12.22 -4.46 2.62
CA VAL A 9 10.92 -4.46 3.31
C VAL A 9 9.78 -4.74 2.33
N VAL A 10 9.84 -4.17 1.12
CA VAL A 10 8.93 -4.49 0.02
C VAL A 10 8.96 -5.99 -0.30
N ASP A 11 10.15 -6.57 -0.45
CA ASP A 11 10.33 -7.99 -0.79
C ASP A 11 9.73 -8.90 0.29
N LYS A 12 9.86 -8.52 1.58
CA LYS A 12 9.20 -9.21 2.68
C LYS A 12 7.68 -9.13 2.58
N GLY A 13 7.13 -7.97 2.25
CA GLY A 13 5.69 -7.79 2.04
C GLY A 13 5.16 -8.62 0.86
N LEU A 14 5.86 -8.60 -0.27
CA LEU A 14 5.52 -9.41 -1.45
C LEU A 14 5.61 -10.92 -1.15
N LYS A 15 6.61 -11.34 -0.37
CA LYS A 15 6.71 -12.73 0.12
C LYS A 15 5.51 -13.09 0.99
N LEU A 16 5.11 -12.23 1.94
CA LEU A 16 3.94 -12.48 2.79
C LEU A 16 2.65 -12.67 1.98
N VAL A 17 2.46 -11.86 0.92
CA VAL A 17 1.33 -12.00 0.01
C VAL A 17 1.35 -13.36 -0.70
N ARG A 18 2.51 -13.76 -1.24
CA ARG A 18 2.70 -15.08 -1.87
C ARG A 18 2.38 -16.21 -0.88
N ASP A 19 3.00 -16.20 0.29
CA ASP A 19 2.84 -17.22 1.33
C ASP A 19 1.35 -17.33 1.76
N THR A 20 0.64 -16.20 1.82
CA THR A 20 -0.79 -16.18 2.16
C THR A 20 -1.63 -16.94 1.14
N PHE A 21 -1.40 -16.73 -0.17
CA PHE A 21 -2.14 -17.45 -1.21
C PHE A 21 -1.73 -18.92 -1.31
N GLU A 22 -0.44 -19.24 -1.19
CA GLU A 22 0.05 -20.62 -1.17
C GLU A 22 -0.55 -21.42 -0.01
N LYS A 23 -0.68 -20.81 1.17
CA LYS A 23 -1.36 -21.41 2.33
C LYS A 23 -2.85 -21.68 2.07
N ARG A 24 -3.53 -20.90 1.24
CA ARG A 24 -4.93 -21.19 0.84
C ARG A 24 -4.99 -22.36 -0.15
N VAL A 25 -4.01 -22.48 -1.03
CA VAL A 25 -3.89 -23.62 -1.95
C VAL A 25 -3.63 -24.91 -1.19
N SER A 26 -2.67 -24.92 -0.24
CA SER A 26 -2.37 -26.12 0.56
C SER A 26 -3.57 -26.60 1.38
N ARG A 27 -4.45 -25.68 1.80
CA ARG A 27 -5.71 -25.96 2.49
C ARG A 27 -6.88 -26.32 1.54
N LYS A 28 -6.63 -26.49 0.24
CA LYS A 28 -7.65 -26.76 -0.80
C LYS A 28 -8.78 -25.73 -0.83
N ARG A 29 -8.51 -24.48 -0.43
CA ARG A 29 -9.46 -23.35 -0.45
C ARG A 29 -9.30 -22.45 -1.68
N MET A 30 -8.37 -22.78 -2.57
CA MET A 30 -8.04 -22.05 -3.80
C MET A 30 -7.24 -22.95 -4.74
N THR A 31 -7.38 -22.77 -6.05
CA THR A 31 -6.53 -23.49 -7.03
C THR A 31 -5.17 -22.80 -7.21
N PRO A 32 -4.11 -23.53 -7.62
CA PRO A 32 -2.81 -22.92 -7.93
C PRO A 32 -2.89 -21.84 -9.02
N LYS A 33 -3.77 -22.02 -10.02
CA LYS A 33 -3.98 -21.06 -11.11
C LYS A 33 -4.55 -19.74 -10.62
N GLU A 34 -5.56 -19.79 -9.75
CA GLU A 34 -6.15 -18.60 -9.14
C GLU A 34 -5.15 -17.88 -8.23
N ALA A 35 -4.39 -18.63 -7.43
CA ALA A 35 -3.34 -18.07 -6.57
C ALA A 35 -2.31 -17.31 -7.40
N LYS A 36 -1.78 -17.92 -8.48
CA LYS A 36 -0.83 -17.28 -9.39
C LYS A 36 -1.40 -15.99 -10.00
N LYS A 37 -2.68 -16.02 -10.44
CA LYS A 37 -3.34 -14.83 -10.98
C LYS A 37 -3.39 -13.70 -9.95
N LYS A 38 -3.75 -13.98 -8.69
CA LYS A 38 -3.86 -12.98 -7.62
C LYS A 38 -2.50 -12.45 -7.17
N ILE A 39 -1.50 -13.30 -7.03
CA ILE A 39 -0.14 -12.90 -6.68
C ILE A 39 0.42 -11.91 -7.71
N ASN A 40 0.19 -12.17 -9.00
CA ASN A 40 0.69 -11.32 -10.08
C ASN A 40 0.05 -9.92 -10.14
N LEU A 41 -1.08 -9.68 -9.44
CA LEU A 41 -1.67 -8.35 -9.32
C LEU A 41 -0.91 -7.46 -8.33
N VAL A 42 -0.12 -8.05 -7.44
CA VAL A 42 0.60 -7.31 -6.40
C VAL A 42 2.02 -7.04 -6.85
N GLN A 43 2.27 -5.78 -7.16
CA GLN A 43 3.60 -5.25 -7.47
C GLN A 43 4.05 -4.34 -6.32
N GLY A 44 5.37 -4.13 -6.19
CA GLY A 44 5.88 -3.17 -5.23
C GLY A 44 7.26 -2.61 -5.58
N GLY A 45 7.64 -1.55 -4.89
CA GLY A 45 8.92 -0.87 -5.05
C GLY A 45 9.09 0.27 -4.06
N VAL A 46 10.07 1.14 -4.29
CA VAL A 46 10.43 2.22 -3.34
C VAL A 46 10.07 3.63 -3.83
N THR A 47 9.73 3.75 -5.12
CA THR A 47 9.40 5.03 -5.77
C THR A 47 7.95 5.44 -5.49
N VAL A 48 7.74 6.75 -5.36
CA VAL A 48 6.41 7.33 -5.17
C VAL A 48 5.70 7.59 -6.50
N ASP A 49 6.44 7.71 -7.60
CA ASP A 49 5.90 7.96 -8.95
C ASP A 49 4.94 6.88 -9.43
N SER A 50 5.10 5.65 -8.93
CA SER A 50 4.22 4.51 -9.22
C SER A 50 2.78 4.70 -8.72
N PHE A 51 2.49 5.78 -8.00
CA PHE A 51 1.14 6.14 -7.55
C PHE A 51 0.38 7.10 -8.47
N ARG A 52 1.01 7.59 -9.55
CA ARG A 52 0.40 8.56 -10.46
C ARG A 52 -0.96 8.11 -11.00
N ASP A 53 -1.02 6.85 -11.42
CA ASP A 53 -2.20 6.24 -12.05
C ASP A 53 -3.08 5.47 -11.05
N CYS A 54 -2.93 5.73 -9.74
CA CYS A 54 -3.77 5.08 -8.72
C CYS A 54 -5.06 5.87 -8.48
N ASP A 55 -6.18 5.16 -8.39
CA ASP A 55 -7.48 5.73 -8.01
C ASP A 55 -7.65 5.82 -6.49
N LEU A 56 -6.98 4.94 -5.74
CA LEU A 56 -7.02 4.86 -4.27
C LEU A 56 -5.65 4.51 -3.72
N ILE A 57 -5.20 5.27 -2.72
CA ILE A 57 -3.96 5.03 -1.99
C ILE A 57 -4.27 4.92 -0.50
N ILE A 58 -3.77 3.85 0.13
CA ILE A 58 -3.94 3.60 1.56
C ILE A 58 -2.58 3.73 2.24
N GLU A 59 -2.46 4.71 3.13
CA GLU A 59 -1.28 4.93 3.95
C GLU A 59 -1.32 4.04 5.21
N ALA A 60 -0.23 3.32 5.47
CA ALA A 60 -0.09 2.40 6.60
C ALA A 60 1.33 2.43 7.21
N ALA A 61 1.95 3.62 7.27
CA ALA A 61 3.19 3.86 7.97
C ALA A 61 2.97 3.98 9.48
N VAL A 62 4.07 4.13 10.22
CA VAL A 62 4.07 4.27 11.69
C VAL A 62 3.18 5.42 12.16
N GLU A 63 2.60 5.27 13.35
CA GLU A 63 1.67 6.22 13.98
C GLU A 63 2.38 7.48 14.49
N LEU A 64 2.85 8.31 13.55
CA LEU A 64 3.46 9.60 13.80
C LEU A 64 2.83 10.65 12.89
N MET A 65 2.12 11.62 13.48
CA MET A 65 1.38 12.66 12.75
C MET A 65 2.27 13.41 11.74
N GLY A 66 3.45 13.84 12.16
CA GLY A 66 4.38 14.56 11.27
C GLY A 66 4.84 13.73 10.07
N LEU A 67 5.03 12.42 10.25
CA LEU A 67 5.42 11.52 9.16
C LEU A 67 4.26 11.34 8.18
N LYS A 68 3.06 11.05 8.68
CA LYS A 68 1.88 10.87 7.83
C LYS A 68 1.57 12.14 7.04
N LYS A 69 1.58 13.32 7.68
CA LYS A 69 1.46 14.62 6.98
C LYS A 69 2.50 14.76 5.85
N LYS A 70 3.76 14.37 6.09
CA LYS A 70 4.81 14.39 5.06
C LYS A 70 4.50 13.44 3.90
N ILE A 71 4.00 12.24 4.19
CA ILE A 71 3.60 11.26 3.17
C ILE A 71 2.44 11.80 2.32
N PHE A 72 1.40 12.33 2.95
CA PHE A 72 0.23 12.89 2.25
C PHE A 72 0.62 14.03 1.30
N LYS A 73 1.46 14.98 1.75
CA LYS A 73 2.03 16.03 0.88
C LYS A 73 2.88 15.52 -0.27
N GLN A 74 3.52 14.35 -0.12
CA GLN A 74 4.28 13.74 -1.21
C GLN A 74 3.34 13.07 -2.23
N LEU A 75 2.28 12.42 -1.75
CA LEU A 75 1.29 11.75 -2.59
C LEU A 75 0.47 12.77 -3.40
N GLU A 76 0.00 13.85 -2.76
CA GLU A 76 -0.76 14.94 -3.39
C GLU A 76 -0.08 15.51 -4.64
N LYS A 77 1.26 15.59 -4.63
CA LYS A 77 2.06 16.11 -5.76
C LYS A 77 2.10 15.17 -6.97
N VAL A 78 1.78 13.90 -6.78
CA VAL A 78 2.00 12.84 -7.78
C VAL A 78 0.72 12.17 -8.22
N CYS A 79 -0.25 12.01 -7.32
CA CYS A 79 -1.51 11.35 -7.62
C CYS A 79 -2.43 12.21 -8.48
N SER A 80 -3.35 11.55 -9.20
CA SER A 80 -4.44 12.22 -9.90
C SER A 80 -5.25 13.12 -8.95
N PRO A 81 -5.80 14.27 -9.41
CA PRO A 81 -6.75 15.09 -8.63
C PRO A 81 -7.99 14.33 -8.15
N THR A 82 -8.33 13.21 -8.81
CA THR A 82 -9.46 12.34 -8.45
C THR A 82 -9.06 11.16 -7.56
N CYS A 83 -7.78 11.00 -7.24
CA CYS A 83 -7.29 9.91 -6.39
C CYS A 83 -7.77 10.10 -4.96
N VAL A 84 -8.36 9.05 -4.37
CA VAL A 84 -8.71 9.03 -2.96
C VAL A 84 -7.47 8.69 -2.13
N LEU A 85 -7.14 9.55 -1.15
CA LEU A 85 -6.11 9.27 -0.15
C LEU A 85 -6.78 8.83 1.16
N ALA A 86 -6.42 7.66 1.65
CA ALA A 86 -6.90 7.07 2.90
C ALA A 86 -5.74 6.71 3.82
N THR A 87 -6.00 6.59 5.12
CA THR A 87 -5.01 6.16 6.12
C THR A 87 -5.58 5.08 7.02
N ASN A 88 -4.76 4.09 7.37
CA ASN A 88 -5.05 3.05 8.34
C ASN A 88 -4.68 3.46 9.79
N THR A 89 -4.72 4.76 10.11
CA THR A 89 -4.49 5.21 11.49
C THR A 89 -5.62 4.78 12.41
N SER A 90 -5.27 4.47 13.66
CA SER A 90 -6.23 4.10 14.71
C SER A 90 -6.47 5.21 15.74
N SER A 91 -5.55 6.17 15.87
CA SER A 91 -5.54 7.14 16.97
C SER A 91 -5.29 8.59 16.54
N LEU A 92 -4.86 8.84 15.30
CA LEU A 92 -4.58 10.19 14.81
C LEU A 92 -5.83 10.82 14.19
N SER A 93 -5.96 12.14 14.38
CA SER A 93 -7.08 12.91 13.81
C SER A 93 -7.01 12.93 12.29
N ILE A 94 -8.06 12.43 11.65
CA ILE A 94 -8.23 12.50 10.19
C ILE A 94 -8.33 13.95 9.73
N THR A 95 -9.05 14.81 10.48
CA THR A 95 -9.17 16.25 10.18
C THR A 95 -7.81 16.95 10.21
N GLU A 96 -6.95 16.58 11.16
CA GLU A 96 -5.62 17.16 11.25
C GLU A 96 -4.68 16.65 10.14
N LEU A 97 -4.85 15.41 9.68
CA LEU A 97 -4.14 14.90 8.51
C LEU A 97 -4.61 15.58 7.22
N ALA A 98 -5.92 15.81 7.08
CA ALA A 98 -6.48 16.45 5.89
C ALA A 98 -6.10 17.92 5.76
N SER A 99 -5.74 18.61 6.85
CA SER A 99 -5.39 20.04 6.82
C SER A 99 -4.07 20.38 6.10
N VAL A 100 -3.33 19.37 5.65
CA VAL A 100 -2.09 19.55 4.89
C VAL A 100 -2.19 19.21 3.41
N LEU A 101 -3.38 18.80 2.97
CA LEU A 101 -3.78 18.62 1.57
C LEU A 101 -4.48 19.88 1.04
#